data_AF-A0A957X8J1-F1
#
_entry.id   AF-A0A957X8J1-F1
#
_cell.length_a   1.000
_cell.length_b   1.000
_cell.length_c   1.000
_cell.angle_alpha   90.00
_cell.angle_beta   90.00
_cell.angle_gamma   90.00
#
_symmetry.space_group_name_H-M   'P 1'
#
loop_
_entity.id
_entity.type
_entity.pdbx_description
1 polymer ?
#
loop_
_entity_poly.entity_id
_entity_poly.type
_entity_poly.pdbx_seq_one_letter_code
_entity_poly.pdbx_strand_id
1 'polypeptide(L)'
;MSEWQQLIQQGILGTSRQPTVPALPPTIAVQATPSKDDSGTTVAALDVETRFLQQAAILAHYEAVGLLPHALDEAHGLCETATAPPETNAAVSERAALLLQRLLADFDLKLVVEWVRHAARRRAYLPHEFLPTLLDYATKHQPLATALTPILGERGRWLIALNPAWQNSANEELHRDAGQQGSTNARVAYLEEQRRQAPTQARDALMAVWTQEAAAERAAFVGTLRINLSDGDRPFLEEAYTDRSINVRIIVTRLLAQLPNAALHRALLSELTNHLQIERKWLKRQLTMTLPKYFREQWHEWGIREQSPLGVRIGSKMGWLVQLIALVPPSTLVNALAVDAVDLLNLVRASEHAEPLLTALLEGAEQHQD
;
A
#
# COMPACT_ATOMS: atom_id res chain seq x y z
N MET A 1 45.21 -12.23 12.09
CA MET A 1 45.27 -11.41 10.86
C MET A 1 45.69 -12.34 9.74
N SER A 2 44.94 -12.40 8.64
CA SER A 2 45.32 -13.24 7.50
C SER A 2 46.61 -12.72 6.86
N GLU A 3 47.34 -13.60 6.19
CA GLU A 3 48.56 -13.29 5.43
C GLU A 3 48.28 -12.20 4.37
N TRP A 4 47.07 -12.18 3.81
CA TRP A 4 46.58 -11.12 2.94
C TRP A 4 46.48 -9.75 3.63
N GLN A 5 45.97 -9.69 4.86
CA GLN A 5 45.92 -8.44 5.64
C GLN A 5 47.32 -7.89 5.92
N GLN A 6 48.31 -8.77 6.12
CA GLN A 6 49.70 -8.36 6.33
C GLN A 6 50.32 -7.77 5.05
N LEU A 7 50.01 -8.33 3.87
CA LEU A 7 50.44 -7.75 2.59
C LEU A 7 49.77 -6.39 2.31
N ILE A 8 48.47 -6.25 2.60
CA ILE A 8 47.77 -4.95 2.48
C ILE A 8 48.44 -3.92 3.37
N GLN A 9 48.72 -4.28 4.63
CA GLN A 9 49.39 -3.40 5.58
C GLN A 9 50.78 -2.98 5.08
N GLN A 10 51.57 -3.93 4.56
CA GLN A 10 52.88 -3.65 3.99
C GLN A 10 52.79 -2.76 2.75
N GLY A 11 51.80 -2.98 1.87
CA GLY A 11 51.56 -2.14 0.70
C GLY A 11 51.19 -0.70 1.05
N ILE A 12 50.39 -0.50 2.10
CA ILE A 12 50.01 0.83 2.61
C ILE A 12 51.21 1.56 3.23
N LEU A 13 52.05 0.84 3.97
CA LEU A 13 53.21 1.43 4.66
C LEU A 13 54.45 1.59 3.77
N GLY A 14 54.51 0.85 2.67
CA GLY A 14 55.60 0.81 1.70
C GLY A 14 56.66 -0.25 2.04
N THR A 15 57.14 -0.95 1.00
CA THR A 15 58.18 -2.00 1.08
C THR A 15 59.51 -1.50 1.64
N SER A 16 59.80 -0.19 1.51
CA SER A 16 60.99 0.45 2.08
C SER A 16 60.95 0.59 3.60
N ARG A 17 59.75 0.76 4.19
CA ARG A 17 59.54 0.88 5.65
C ARG A 17 59.32 -0.47 6.32
N GLN A 18 58.86 -1.47 5.56
CA GLN A 18 58.67 -2.84 6.01
C GLN A 18 59.31 -3.81 5.00
N PRO A 19 60.60 -4.14 5.15
CA PRO A 19 61.33 -4.94 4.17
C PRO A 19 61.07 -6.45 4.27
N THR A 20 60.32 -6.88 5.29
CA THR A 20 60.00 -8.30 5.51
C THR A 20 58.67 -8.61 4.84
N VAL A 21 58.71 -9.38 3.75
CA VAL A 21 57.48 -9.84 3.07
C VAL A 21 56.85 -10.99 3.86
N PRO A 22 55.54 -10.94 4.19
CA PRO A 22 54.81 -12.02 4.86
C PRO A 22 54.99 -13.35 4.14
N ALA A 23 55.20 -14.45 4.85
CA ALA A 23 55.35 -15.76 4.24
C ALA A 23 54.05 -16.26 3.60
N LEU A 24 54.15 -17.09 2.56
CA LEU A 24 53.00 -17.78 1.98
C LEU A 24 52.48 -18.83 2.98
N PRO A 25 51.15 -19.04 3.08
CA PRO A 25 50.56 -20.16 3.80
C PRO A 25 51.22 -21.49 3.43
N PRO A 26 51.45 -22.41 4.38
CA PRO A 26 52.13 -23.68 4.14
C PRO A 26 51.51 -24.51 3.01
N THR A 27 50.19 -24.40 2.82
CA THR A 27 49.42 -25.08 1.77
C THR A 27 49.85 -24.70 0.35
N ILE A 28 50.34 -23.47 0.16
CA ILE A 28 50.81 -22.97 -1.14
C ILE A 28 52.32 -22.70 -1.18
N ALA A 29 52.98 -22.56 -0.04
CA ALA A 29 54.42 -22.35 0.04
C ALA A 29 55.23 -23.50 -0.59
N VAL A 30 54.71 -24.75 -0.52
CA VAL A 30 55.36 -25.93 -1.11
C VAL A 30 55.23 -25.96 -2.64
N GLN A 31 54.13 -25.42 -3.18
CA GLN A 31 53.86 -25.34 -4.62
C GLN A 31 54.50 -24.10 -5.27
N ALA A 32 54.70 -23.04 -4.48
CA ALA A 32 55.47 -21.86 -4.83
C ALA A 32 56.99 -22.08 -4.64
N THR A 33 57.48 -23.29 -4.93
CA THR A 33 58.92 -23.53 -4.99
C THR A 33 59.53 -22.64 -6.07
N PRO A 34 60.74 -22.10 -5.86
CA PRO A 34 61.30 -21.10 -6.76
C PRO A 34 61.55 -21.75 -8.11
N SER A 35 60.67 -21.49 -9.08
CA SER A 35 61.02 -21.68 -10.47
C SER A 35 62.20 -20.76 -10.71
N LYS A 36 63.37 -21.34 -11.04
CA LYS A 36 64.45 -20.55 -11.62
C LYS A 36 63.86 -19.84 -12.83
N ASP A 37 64.09 -18.55 -12.95
CA ASP A 37 63.90 -17.90 -14.23
C ASP A 37 64.90 -18.50 -15.25
N ASP A 38 64.71 -18.23 -16.55
CA ASP A 38 65.62 -18.71 -17.61
C ASP A 38 67.08 -18.27 -17.41
N SER A 39 67.35 -17.35 -16.47
CA SER A 39 68.68 -16.88 -16.06
C SER A 39 69.26 -17.56 -14.80
N GLY A 40 68.53 -18.47 -14.15
CA GLY A 40 69.02 -19.23 -13.00
C GLY A 40 68.95 -18.50 -11.64
N THR A 41 68.29 -17.35 -11.57
CA THR A 41 68.15 -16.55 -10.34
C THR A 41 67.09 -17.18 -9.42
N THR A 42 67.39 -17.28 -8.13
CA THR A 42 66.43 -17.79 -7.13
C THR A 42 65.54 -16.66 -6.61
N VAL A 43 64.28 -16.94 -6.27
CA VAL A 43 63.31 -15.95 -5.73
C VAL A 43 63.85 -15.20 -4.50
N ALA A 44 64.74 -15.82 -3.71
CA ALA A 44 65.39 -15.19 -2.56
C ALA A 44 66.41 -14.09 -2.94
N ALA A 45 66.87 -14.05 -4.20
CA ALA A 45 67.80 -13.04 -4.73
C ALA A 45 67.08 -11.84 -5.37
N LEU A 46 65.74 -11.83 -5.40
CA LEU A 46 64.93 -10.72 -5.88
C LEU A 46 64.85 -9.60 -4.84
N ASP A 47 64.71 -8.36 -5.30
CA ASP A 47 64.44 -7.22 -4.43
C ASP A 47 63.12 -7.40 -3.65
N VAL A 48 62.94 -6.58 -2.60
CA VAL A 48 61.78 -6.68 -1.71
C VAL A 48 60.48 -6.41 -2.48
N GLU A 49 60.53 -5.45 -3.40
CA GLU A 49 59.43 -5.02 -4.26
C GLU A 49 58.92 -6.15 -5.14
N THR A 50 59.82 -6.86 -5.82
CA THR A 50 59.43 -7.98 -6.69
C THR A 50 58.90 -9.14 -5.89
N ARG A 51 59.50 -9.46 -4.73
CA ARG A 51 58.99 -10.52 -3.84
C ARG A 51 57.61 -10.18 -3.30
N PHE A 52 57.38 -8.93 -2.89
CA PHE A 52 56.07 -8.44 -2.46
C PHE A 52 55.01 -8.62 -3.55
N LEU A 53 55.29 -8.19 -4.78
CA LEU A 53 54.35 -8.30 -5.90
C LEU A 53 54.05 -9.76 -6.27
N GLN A 54 55.06 -10.63 -6.29
CA GLN A 54 54.87 -12.06 -6.56
C GLN A 54 54.01 -12.70 -5.48
N GLN A 55 54.26 -12.40 -4.21
CA GLN A 55 53.54 -12.97 -3.10
C GLN A 55 52.08 -12.48 -3.04
N ALA A 56 51.86 -11.21 -3.37
CA ALA A 56 50.52 -10.65 -3.53
C ALA A 56 49.76 -11.30 -4.70
N ALA A 57 50.42 -11.53 -5.85
CA ALA A 57 49.79 -12.19 -6.99
C ALA A 57 49.37 -13.63 -6.65
N ILE A 58 50.23 -14.39 -5.99
CA ILE A 58 49.95 -15.77 -5.60
C ILE A 58 48.80 -15.82 -4.58
N LEU A 59 48.84 -14.98 -3.53
CA LEU A 59 47.79 -14.95 -2.51
C LEU A 59 46.45 -14.48 -3.06
N ALA A 60 46.43 -13.48 -3.95
CA ALA A 60 45.21 -13.01 -4.57
C ALA A 60 44.53 -14.10 -5.42
N HIS A 61 45.31 -14.87 -6.18
CA HIS A 61 44.77 -16.01 -6.94
C HIS A 61 44.32 -17.13 -6.01
N TYR A 62 45.09 -17.46 -4.97
CA TYR A 62 44.71 -18.49 -4.01
C TYR A 62 43.42 -18.16 -3.26
N GLU A 63 43.20 -16.92 -2.84
CA GLU A 63 41.92 -16.51 -2.25
C GLU A 63 40.78 -16.55 -3.28
N ALA A 64 41.05 -16.21 -4.54
CA ALA A 64 40.04 -16.21 -5.60
C ALA A 64 39.58 -17.62 -6.01
N VAL A 65 40.45 -18.64 -5.96
CA VAL A 65 40.14 -19.99 -6.48
C VAL A 65 40.29 -21.13 -5.47
N GLY A 66 40.90 -20.89 -4.30
CA GLY A 66 41.21 -21.91 -3.28
C GLY A 66 40.15 -22.07 -2.19
N LEU A 67 39.04 -21.33 -2.26
CA LEU A 67 37.96 -21.44 -1.30
C LEU A 67 37.02 -22.60 -1.70
N LEU A 68 36.99 -23.64 -0.89
CA LEU A 68 35.86 -24.55 -0.88
C LEU A 68 34.64 -23.78 -0.34
N PRO A 69 33.44 -23.92 -0.96
CA PRO A 69 32.22 -23.41 -0.37
C PRO A 69 32.13 -23.93 1.07
N HIS A 70 31.76 -23.07 2.01
CA HIS A 70 31.45 -23.57 3.35
C HIS A 70 30.39 -24.66 3.21
N ALA A 71 30.69 -25.84 3.75
CA ALA A 71 29.68 -26.86 3.94
C ALA A 71 28.64 -26.25 4.88
N LEU A 72 27.46 -25.95 4.35
CA LEU A 72 26.36 -25.41 5.12
C LEU A 72 25.84 -26.54 6.01
N ASP A 73 26.31 -26.58 7.26
CA ASP A 73 25.81 -27.52 8.25
C ASP A 73 24.38 -27.13 8.68
N GLU A 74 23.57 -28.10 9.09
CA GLU A 74 22.14 -27.92 9.45
C GLU A 74 21.91 -26.79 10.48
N ALA A 75 22.93 -26.50 11.29
CA ALA A 75 22.96 -25.40 12.26
C ALA A 75 22.76 -24.00 11.64
N HIS A 76 22.96 -23.83 10.33
CA HIS A 76 22.74 -22.55 9.63
C HIS A 76 21.26 -22.27 9.28
N GLY A 77 20.33 -23.15 9.68
CA GLY A 77 18.90 -22.89 9.57
C GLY A 77 18.38 -22.80 8.14
N LEU A 78 19.09 -23.39 7.18
CA LEU A 78 18.56 -23.60 5.83
C LEU A 78 17.50 -24.70 5.89
N CYS A 79 16.28 -24.28 6.19
CA CYS A 79 15.11 -25.13 6.05
C CYS A 79 15.00 -25.52 4.57
N GLU A 80 14.73 -26.79 4.26
CA GLU A 80 14.35 -27.19 2.91
C GLU A 80 13.13 -26.36 2.50
N THR A 81 13.34 -25.33 1.69
CA THR A 81 12.23 -24.52 1.18
C THR A 81 11.46 -25.40 0.21
N ALA A 82 10.17 -25.59 0.45
CA ALA A 82 9.28 -26.26 -0.50
C ALA A 82 9.50 -25.68 -1.90
N THR A 83 9.53 -26.53 -2.92
CA THR A 83 9.76 -26.11 -4.30
C THR A 83 8.60 -25.23 -4.79
N ALA A 84 8.90 -24.17 -5.55
CA ALA A 84 7.87 -23.33 -6.13
C ALA A 84 6.92 -24.16 -7.02
N PRO A 85 5.59 -24.06 -6.85
CA PRO A 85 4.64 -24.77 -7.71
C PRO A 85 4.80 -24.37 -9.20
N PRO A 86 4.38 -25.24 -10.13
CA PRO A 86 4.39 -24.90 -11.55
C PRO A 86 3.37 -23.79 -11.84
N GLU A 87 3.70 -22.93 -12.81
CA GLU A 87 2.82 -21.84 -13.23
C GLU A 87 1.53 -22.38 -13.88
N THR A 88 0.41 -21.70 -13.62
CA THR A 88 -0.92 -22.10 -14.12
C THR A 88 -1.38 -21.30 -15.33
N ASN A 89 -0.79 -20.11 -15.55
CA ASN A 89 -1.10 -19.24 -16.67
C ASN A 89 0.04 -19.22 -17.70
N ALA A 90 -0.19 -18.62 -18.87
CA ALA A 90 0.88 -18.38 -19.84
C ALA A 90 1.75 -17.19 -19.41
N ALA A 91 3.04 -17.24 -19.73
CA ALA A 91 3.95 -16.12 -19.52
C ALA A 91 3.57 -14.96 -20.45
N VAL A 92 3.97 -13.74 -20.09
CA VAL A 92 3.98 -12.64 -21.07
C VAL A 92 4.87 -13.02 -22.28
N SER A 93 4.51 -12.52 -23.46
CA SER A 93 5.33 -12.73 -24.67
C SER A 93 6.76 -12.19 -24.48
N GLU A 94 7.74 -12.81 -25.13
CA GLU A 94 9.15 -12.38 -25.12
C GLU A 94 9.32 -10.88 -25.45
N ARG A 95 8.59 -10.38 -26.45
CA ARG A 95 8.60 -8.95 -26.81
C ARG A 95 8.14 -8.04 -25.66
N ALA A 96 7.18 -8.50 -24.84
CA ALA A 96 6.71 -7.74 -23.69
C ALA A 96 7.74 -7.77 -22.56
N ALA A 97 8.41 -8.90 -22.33
CA ALA A 97 9.50 -9.02 -21.37
C ALA A 97 10.68 -8.10 -21.72
N LEU A 98 11.11 -8.07 -22.99
CA LEU A 98 12.15 -7.15 -23.47
C LEU A 98 11.78 -5.68 -23.28
N LEU A 99 10.50 -5.32 -23.50
CA LEU A 99 10.02 -3.96 -23.24
C LEU A 99 10.12 -3.63 -21.74
N LEU A 100 9.68 -4.54 -20.86
CA LEU A 100 9.79 -4.34 -19.42
C LEU A 100 11.25 -4.16 -18.98
N GLN A 101 12.16 -4.99 -19.49
CA GLN A 101 13.59 -4.88 -19.21
C GLN A 101 14.13 -3.49 -19.54
N ARG A 102 13.74 -2.94 -20.70
CA ARG A 102 14.12 -1.58 -21.10
C ARG A 102 13.52 -0.51 -20.18
N LEU A 103 12.24 -0.64 -19.82
CA LEU A 103 11.57 0.30 -18.91
C LEU A 103 12.21 0.32 -17.51
N LEU A 104 12.65 -0.84 -17.03
CA LEU A 104 13.38 -0.96 -15.77
C LEU A 104 14.78 -0.35 -15.85
N ALA A 105 15.49 -0.50 -16.97
CA ALA A 105 16.80 0.11 -17.19
C ALA A 105 16.73 1.65 -17.24
N ASP A 106 15.68 2.20 -17.86
CA ASP A 106 15.42 3.65 -17.92
C ASP A 106 14.76 4.19 -16.63
N PHE A 107 14.44 3.33 -15.66
CA PHE A 107 13.76 3.63 -14.39
C PHE A 107 12.46 4.43 -14.52
N ASP A 108 11.72 4.29 -15.62
CA ASP A 108 10.42 4.94 -15.78
C ASP A 108 9.31 4.15 -15.06
N LEU A 109 9.21 4.36 -13.75
CA LEU A 109 8.27 3.64 -12.89
C LEU A 109 6.81 3.82 -13.33
N LYS A 110 6.44 4.94 -13.94
CA LYS A 110 5.06 5.16 -14.42
C LYS A 110 4.75 4.22 -15.58
N LEU A 111 5.68 4.08 -16.52
CA LEU A 111 5.55 3.14 -17.64
C LEU A 111 5.63 1.69 -17.18
N VAL A 112 6.46 1.38 -16.17
CA VAL A 112 6.49 0.05 -15.54
C VAL A 112 5.13 -0.31 -14.95
N VAL A 113 4.51 0.60 -14.18
CA VAL A 113 3.17 0.37 -13.61
C VAL A 113 2.13 0.16 -14.72
N GLU A 114 2.17 0.93 -15.80
CA GLU A 114 1.22 0.76 -16.90
C GLU A 114 1.44 -0.55 -17.66
N TRP A 115 2.70 -0.95 -17.88
CA TRP A 115 3.04 -2.25 -18.44
C TRP A 115 2.48 -3.39 -17.60
N VAL A 116 2.66 -3.32 -16.28
CA VAL A 116 2.17 -4.33 -15.31
C VAL A 116 0.65 -4.43 -15.37
N ARG A 117 -0.07 -3.29 -15.41
CA ARG A 117 -1.54 -3.28 -15.58
C ARG A 117 -1.98 -3.93 -16.90
N HIS A 118 -1.25 -3.72 -17.99
CA HIS A 118 -1.56 -4.38 -19.26
C HIS A 118 -1.35 -5.90 -19.21
N ALA A 119 -0.30 -6.36 -18.52
CA ALA A 119 -0.08 -7.79 -18.28
C ALA A 119 -1.20 -8.39 -17.41
N ALA A 120 -1.61 -7.69 -16.35
CA ALA A 120 -2.70 -8.10 -15.44
C ALA A 120 -4.02 -8.32 -16.17
N ARG A 121 -4.41 -7.40 -17.06
CA ARG A 121 -5.62 -7.53 -17.90
C ARG A 121 -5.61 -8.78 -18.79
N ARG A 122 -4.43 -9.29 -19.14
CA ARG A 122 -4.25 -10.50 -19.97
C ARG A 122 -4.10 -11.79 -19.16
N ARG A 123 -4.10 -11.71 -17.82
CA ARG A 123 -3.86 -12.84 -16.90
C ARG A 123 -2.57 -13.60 -17.23
N ALA A 124 -1.57 -12.89 -17.77
CA ALA A 124 -0.26 -13.46 -18.07
C ALA A 124 0.67 -13.23 -16.89
N TYR A 125 1.48 -14.21 -16.53
CA TYR A 125 2.42 -14.09 -15.40
C TYR A 125 3.76 -13.48 -15.84
N LEU A 126 4.44 -12.86 -14.88
CA LEU A 126 5.74 -12.23 -15.06
C LEU A 126 6.87 -13.27 -15.18
N PRO A 127 7.81 -13.14 -16.13
CA PRO A 127 9.03 -13.94 -16.14
C PRO A 127 9.79 -13.77 -14.81
N HIS A 128 10.32 -14.87 -14.30
CA HIS A 128 10.75 -14.97 -12.90
C HIS A 128 11.96 -14.09 -12.57
N GLU A 129 12.77 -13.77 -13.57
CA GLU A 129 13.94 -12.91 -13.48
C GLU A 129 13.60 -11.48 -13.05
N PHE A 130 12.37 -11.02 -13.30
CA PHE A 130 11.93 -9.68 -12.93
C PHE A 130 11.26 -9.61 -11.56
N LEU A 131 10.91 -10.76 -10.96
CA LEU A 131 10.15 -10.80 -9.71
C LEU A 131 10.89 -10.11 -8.55
N PRO A 132 12.16 -10.41 -8.23
CA PRO A 132 12.83 -9.78 -7.09
C PRO A 132 12.90 -8.26 -7.21
N THR A 133 13.29 -7.77 -8.38
CA THR A 133 13.40 -6.33 -8.66
C THR A 133 12.05 -5.62 -8.52
N LEU A 134 10.98 -6.17 -9.11
CA LEU A 134 9.65 -5.55 -9.00
C LEU A 134 9.08 -5.65 -7.59
N LEU A 135 9.30 -6.75 -6.87
CA LEU A 135 8.87 -6.91 -5.48
C LEU A 135 9.57 -5.90 -4.56
N ASP A 136 10.87 -5.67 -4.75
CA ASP A 136 11.63 -4.64 -4.04
C ASP A 136 11.05 -3.24 -4.29
N TYR A 137 10.76 -2.88 -5.54
CA TYR A 137 10.12 -1.59 -5.84
C TYR A 137 8.72 -1.48 -5.25
N ALA A 138 7.95 -2.56 -5.32
CA ALA A 138 6.59 -2.59 -4.82
C ALA A 138 6.54 -2.31 -3.30
N THR A 139 7.60 -2.63 -2.53
CA THR A 139 7.67 -2.28 -1.09
C THR A 139 7.59 -0.78 -0.82
N LYS A 140 7.99 0.06 -1.77
CA LYS A 140 8.02 1.53 -1.65
C LYS A 140 6.95 2.22 -2.49
N HIS A 141 6.25 1.49 -3.35
CA HIS A 141 5.36 2.05 -4.36
C HIS A 141 4.02 1.31 -4.44
N GLN A 142 3.03 1.79 -3.67
CA GLN A 142 1.70 1.18 -3.58
C GLN A 142 0.97 0.95 -4.92
N PRO A 143 1.05 1.86 -5.92
CA PRO A 143 0.40 1.62 -7.21
C PRO A 143 1.02 0.44 -7.98
N LEU A 144 2.32 0.21 -7.83
CA LEU A 144 3.00 -0.95 -8.42
C LEU A 144 2.61 -2.23 -7.68
N ALA A 145 2.64 -2.20 -6.35
CA ALA A 145 2.22 -3.30 -5.47
C ALA A 145 0.84 -3.84 -5.87
N THR A 146 -0.14 -2.94 -5.96
CA THR A 146 -1.52 -3.28 -6.33
C THR A 146 -1.60 -3.90 -7.73
N ALA A 147 -0.87 -3.34 -8.70
CA ALA A 147 -0.91 -3.81 -10.08
C ALA A 147 -0.18 -5.16 -10.28
N LEU A 148 0.83 -5.45 -9.45
CA LEU A 148 1.69 -6.64 -9.58
C LEU A 148 0.99 -7.91 -9.10
N THR A 149 0.16 -7.82 -8.05
CA THR A 149 -0.57 -8.95 -7.43
C THR A 149 -1.16 -9.96 -8.44
N PRO A 150 -1.95 -9.55 -9.45
CA PRO A 150 -2.57 -10.50 -10.39
C PRO A 150 -1.60 -11.20 -11.36
N ILE A 151 -0.33 -10.77 -11.46
CA ILE A 151 0.64 -11.30 -12.42
C ILE A 151 1.88 -11.96 -11.77
N LEU A 152 1.90 -12.09 -10.44
CA LEU A 152 3.01 -12.70 -9.71
C LEU A 152 3.28 -14.16 -10.10
N GLY A 153 2.23 -14.88 -10.51
CA GLY A 153 2.31 -16.33 -10.71
C GLY A 153 2.56 -17.09 -9.40
N GLU A 154 2.73 -18.40 -9.51
CA GLU A 154 3.05 -19.26 -8.37
C GLU A 154 4.44 -18.96 -7.81
N ARG A 155 5.40 -18.60 -8.67
CA ARG A 155 6.77 -18.30 -8.25
C ARG A 155 6.89 -16.97 -7.51
N GLY A 156 6.14 -15.94 -7.90
CA GLY A 156 6.10 -14.68 -7.16
C GLY A 156 5.49 -14.87 -5.77
N ARG A 157 4.41 -15.63 -5.67
CA ARG A 157 3.77 -16.01 -4.41
C ARG A 157 4.72 -16.78 -3.48
N TRP A 158 5.42 -17.76 -4.04
CA TRP A 158 6.45 -18.51 -3.33
C TRP A 158 7.59 -17.61 -2.83
N LEU A 159 8.09 -16.68 -3.65
CA LEU A 159 9.14 -15.73 -3.26
C LEU A 159 8.71 -14.81 -2.10
N ILE A 160 7.47 -14.31 -2.13
CA ILE A 160 6.92 -13.47 -1.06
C ILE A 160 6.85 -14.22 0.28
N ALA A 161 6.52 -15.52 0.25
CA ALA A 161 6.50 -16.35 1.46
C ALA A 161 7.89 -16.49 2.10
N LEU A 162 8.96 -16.43 1.30
CA LEU A 162 10.35 -16.53 1.76
C LEU A 162 10.93 -15.20 2.27
N ASN A 163 10.36 -14.06 1.86
CA ASN A 163 10.85 -12.74 2.24
C ASN A 163 9.74 -11.87 2.84
N PRO A 164 9.68 -11.75 4.19
CA PRO A 164 8.69 -10.94 4.89
C PRO A 164 8.61 -9.48 4.43
N ALA A 165 9.71 -8.90 3.93
CA ALA A 165 9.71 -7.53 3.44
C ALA A 165 8.79 -7.32 2.22
N TRP A 166 8.54 -8.38 1.44
CA TRP A 166 7.68 -8.35 0.25
C TRP A 166 6.21 -8.66 0.56
N GLN A 167 5.87 -9.08 1.77
CA GLN A 167 4.48 -9.39 2.15
C GLN A 167 3.57 -8.15 2.17
N ASN A 168 4.16 -6.96 2.38
CA ASN A 168 3.44 -5.69 2.33
C ASN A 168 3.22 -5.19 0.89
N SER A 169 3.96 -5.71 -0.09
CA SER A 169 3.98 -5.21 -1.46
C SER A 169 3.14 -6.01 -2.45
N ALA A 170 2.57 -7.14 -2.01
CA ALA A 170 1.79 -8.03 -2.85
C ALA A 170 0.66 -8.61 -2.01
N ASN A 171 -0.43 -7.85 -1.83
CA ASN A 171 -1.44 -8.29 -0.88
C ASN A 171 -2.88 -7.95 -1.27
N GLU A 172 -3.49 -8.86 -2.05
CA GLU A 172 -4.94 -9.03 -2.15
C GLU A 172 -5.35 -10.52 -2.30
N GLU A 173 -4.53 -11.39 -2.93
CA GLU A 173 -4.91 -12.80 -3.20
C GLU A 173 -4.25 -13.88 -2.31
N LEU A 174 -3.13 -13.59 -1.65
CA LEU A 174 -2.31 -14.59 -0.92
C LEU A 174 -2.86 -15.01 0.45
N HIS A 175 -3.90 -14.35 0.95
CA HIS A 175 -4.45 -14.57 2.29
C HIS A 175 -5.80 -15.30 2.30
N ARG A 176 -6.13 -16.02 1.23
CA ARG A 176 -7.42 -16.71 1.07
C ARG A 176 -7.70 -17.77 2.15
N ASP A 177 -6.69 -18.23 2.89
CA ASP A 177 -6.82 -19.23 3.97
C ASP A 177 -6.80 -18.68 5.41
N ALA A 178 -6.69 -17.36 5.61
CA ALA A 178 -6.58 -16.79 6.96
C ALA A 178 -7.86 -16.05 7.40
N GLY A 179 -9.00 -16.74 7.38
CA GLY A 179 -10.31 -16.19 7.74
C GLY A 179 -10.45 -15.64 9.17
N GLN A 180 -9.43 -15.78 10.04
CA GLN A 180 -9.43 -15.17 11.38
C GLN A 180 -8.09 -14.56 11.82
N GLN A 181 -7.03 -14.62 10.98
CA GLN A 181 -5.68 -14.18 11.34
C GLN A 181 -4.97 -13.37 10.23
N GLY A 182 -5.66 -13.05 9.13
CA GLY A 182 -5.11 -12.23 8.05
C GLY A 182 -4.97 -10.74 8.42
N SER A 183 -4.15 -10.00 7.67
CA SER A 183 -4.09 -8.53 7.78
C SER A 183 -5.48 -7.90 7.62
N THR A 184 -5.69 -6.71 8.20
CA THR A 184 -6.99 -6.00 8.12
C THR A 184 -7.52 -5.90 6.69
N ASN A 185 -6.65 -5.63 5.71
CA ASN A 185 -7.03 -5.52 4.30
C ASN A 185 -7.51 -6.85 3.70
N ALA A 186 -6.87 -7.97 4.03
CA ALA A 186 -7.31 -9.30 3.58
C ALA A 186 -8.67 -9.66 4.16
N ARG A 187 -8.90 -9.32 5.43
CA ARG A 187 -10.19 -9.51 6.10
C ARG A 187 -11.29 -8.63 5.49
N VAL A 188 -10.97 -7.38 5.12
CA VAL A 188 -11.87 -6.50 4.36
C VAL A 188 -12.23 -7.13 3.02
N ALA A 189 -11.25 -7.54 2.21
CA ALA A 189 -11.50 -8.15 0.90
C ALA A 189 -12.37 -9.42 1.00
N TYR A 190 -12.12 -10.25 2.00
CA TYR A 190 -12.95 -11.41 2.31
C TYR A 190 -14.39 -11.00 2.65
N LEU A 191 -14.58 -10.05 3.56
CA LEU A 191 -15.90 -9.55 3.95
C LEU A 191 -16.65 -8.92 2.76
N GLU A 192 -15.96 -8.18 1.89
CA GLU A 192 -16.55 -7.62 0.67
C GLU A 192 -17.04 -8.71 -0.29
N GLU A 193 -16.28 -9.79 -0.46
CA GLU A 193 -16.72 -10.93 -1.26
C GLU A 193 -17.91 -11.65 -0.64
N GLN A 194 -17.89 -11.85 0.68
CA GLN A 194 -19.04 -12.41 1.40
C GLN A 194 -20.27 -11.51 1.29
N ARG A 195 -20.10 -10.18 1.32
CA ARG A 195 -21.20 -9.22 1.10
C ARG A 195 -21.81 -9.31 -0.30
N ARG A 196 -21.00 -9.61 -1.33
CA ARG A 196 -21.49 -9.84 -2.69
C ARG A 196 -22.31 -11.12 -2.81
N GLN A 197 -21.90 -12.20 -2.12
CA GLN A 197 -22.51 -13.52 -2.25
C GLN A 197 -23.68 -13.76 -1.29
N ALA A 198 -23.50 -13.42 -0.01
CA ALA A 198 -24.43 -13.71 1.08
C ALA A 198 -24.46 -12.55 2.10
N PRO A 199 -25.09 -11.41 1.77
CA PRO A 199 -25.00 -10.17 2.55
C PRO A 199 -25.45 -10.33 4.01
N THR A 200 -26.54 -11.06 4.25
CA THR A 200 -27.04 -11.33 5.61
C THR A 200 -26.05 -12.14 6.44
N GLN A 201 -25.49 -13.22 5.88
CA GLN A 201 -24.52 -14.07 6.58
C GLN A 201 -23.22 -13.31 6.86
N ALA A 202 -22.77 -12.48 5.93
CA ALA A 202 -21.60 -11.63 6.11
C ALA A 202 -21.79 -10.60 7.24
N ARG A 203 -22.97 -9.98 7.33
CA ARG A 203 -23.33 -9.09 8.45
C ARG A 203 -23.31 -9.86 9.78
N ASP A 204 -23.95 -11.02 9.84
CA ASP A 204 -24.03 -11.82 11.07
C ASP A 204 -22.65 -12.29 11.53
N ALA A 205 -21.77 -12.68 10.59
CA ALA A 205 -20.39 -13.03 10.87
C ALA A 205 -19.59 -11.84 11.42
N LEU A 206 -19.78 -10.64 10.87
CA LEU A 206 -19.16 -9.41 11.39
C LEU A 206 -19.66 -9.09 12.81
N MET A 207 -20.96 -9.18 13.04
CA MET A 207 -21.56 -8.93 14.36
C MET A 207 -20.97 -9.85 15.43
N ALA A 208 -20.73 -11.12 15.11
CA ALA A 208 -20.20 -12.10 16.06
C ALA A 208 -18.78 -11.75 16.58
N VAL A 209 -17.96 -11.06 15.78
CA VAL A 209 -16.60 -10.68 16.15
C VAL A 209 -16.47 -9.21 16.54
N TRP A 210 -17.51 -8.39 16.29
CA TRP A 210 -17.48 -6.93 16.38
C TRP A 210 -16.84 -6.37 17.65
N THR A 211 -17.20 -6.90 18.83
CA THR A 211 -16.71 -6.40 20.13
C THR A 211 -15.24 -6.72 20.41
N GLN A 212 -14.66 -7.70 19.69
CA GLN A 212 -13.29 -8.17 19.84
C GLN A 212 -12.30 -7.38 18.96
N GLU A 213 -12.81 -6.73 17.90
CA GLU A 213 -12.00 -6.01 16.92
C GLU A 213 -11.51 -4.65 17.42
N ALA A 214 -10.30 -4.26 16.98
CA ALA A 214 -9.78 -2.92 17.26
C ALA A 214 -10.59 -1.83 16.55
N ALA A 215 -10.56 -0.59 17.05
CA ALA A 215 -11.37 0.51 16.52
C ALA A 215 -11.12 0.81 15.02
N ALA A 216 -9.88 0.64 14.55
CA ALA A 216 -9.53 0.83 13.14
C ALA A 216 -10.10 -0.30 12.26
N GLU A 217 -10.06 -1.54 12.75
CA GLU A 217 -10.60 -2.71 12.05
C GLU A 217 -12.13 -2.64 11.98
N ARG A 218 -12.79 -2.27 13.09
CA ARG A 218 -14.24 -2.01 13.10
C ARG A 218 -14.65 -0.98 12.05
N ALA A 219 -13.91 0.12 11.93
CA ALA A 219 -14.18 1.13 10.92
C ALA A 219 -14.03 0.57 9.50
N ALA A 220 -12.97 -0.21 9.24
CA ALA A 220 -12.75 -0.85 7.96
C ALA A 220 -13.85 -1.88 7.62
N PHE A 221 -14.18 -2.75 8.57
CA PHE A 221 -15.14 -3.84 8.37
C PHE A 221 -16.57 -3.34 8.23
N VAL A 222 -17.01 -2.37 9.04
CA VAL A 222 -18.37 -1.82 8.88
C VAL A 222 -18.53 -1.12 7.53
N GLY A 223 -17.46 -0.55 6.98
CA GLY A 223 -17.46 0.05 5.64
C GLY A 223 -17.80 -0.94 4.52
N THR A 224 -17.56 -2.24 4.71
CA THR A 224 -17.89 -3.29 3.72
C THR A 224 -19.40 -3.44 3.51
N LEU A 225 -20.23 -3.03 4.49
CA LEU A 225 -21.70 -3.13 4.39
C LEU A 225 -22.29 -2.27 3.27
N ARG A 226 -21.53 -1.28 2.76
CA ARG A 226 -21.92 -0.50 1.57
C ARG A 226 -22.24 -1.40 0.37
N ILE A 227 -21.56 -2.55 0.27
CA ILE A 227 -21.85 -3.55 -0.75
C ILE A 227 -23.17 -4.25 -0.39
N ASN A 228 -24.14 -4.18 -1.30
CA ASN A 228 -25.48 -4.74 -1.11
C ASN A 228 -26.17 -4.25 0.19
N LEU A 229 -25.93 -3.00 0.57
CA LEU A 229 -26.56 -2.37 1.74
C LEU A 229 -28.09 -2.48 1.65
N SER A 230 -28.71 -2.89 2.75
CA SER A 230 -30.16 -3.11 2.82
C SER A 230 -30.73 -2.73 4.18
N ASP A 231 -32.06 -2.59 4.27
CA ASP A 231 -32.74 -2.29 5.53
C ASP A 231 -32.51 -3.38 6.61
N GLY A 232 -32.18 -4.61 6.20
CA GLY A 232 -31.77 -5.66 7.13
C GLY A 232 -30.48 -5.32 7.89
N ASP A 233 -29.61 -4.46 7.36
CA ASP A 233 -28.39 -4.03 8.04
C ASP A 233 -28.65 -2.98 9.13
N ARG A 234 -29.86 -2.36 9.14
CA ARG A 234 -30.21 -1.25 10.04
C ARG A 234 -30.01 -1.56 11.53
N PRO A 235 -30.49 -2.68 12.10
CA PRO A 235 -30.36 -2.90 13.54
C PRO A 235 -28.91 -2.92 14.01
N PHE A 236 -28.02 -3.54 13.22
CA PHE A 236 -26.58 -3.55 13.52
C PHE A 236 -25.97 -2.16 13.38
N LEU A 237 -26.33 -1.40 12.34
CA LEU A 237 -25.83 -0.05 12.15
C LEU A 237 -26.31 0.89 13.27
N GLU A 238 -27.55 0.77 13.74
CA GLU A 238 -28.06 1.55 14.87
C GLU A 238 -27.35 1.20 16.19
N GLU A 239 -26.96 -0.07 16.39
CA GLU A 239 -26.11 -0.46 17.51
C GLU A 239 -24.70 0.14 17.37
N ALA A 240 -24.06 -0.04 16.21
CA ALA A 240 -22.72 0.47 15.91
C ALA A 240 -22.63 2.00 15.90
N TYR A 241 -23.77 2.69 15.79
CA TYR A 241 -23.87 4.15 15.88
C TYR A 241 -23.43 4.69 17.26
N THR A 242 -23.49 3.85 18.28
CA THR A 242 -23.05 4.16 19.65
C THR A 242 -21.56 3.83 19.91
N ASP A 243 -20.81 3.38 18.89
CA ASP A 243 -19.40 3.00 19.05
C ASP A 243 -18.56 4.17 19.58
N ARG A 244 -17.63 3.88 20.50
CA ARG A 244 -16.70 4.85 21.08
C ARG A 244 -15.82 5.57 20.04
N SER A 245 -15.51 4.92 18.92
CA SER A 245 -14.65 5.46 17.85
C SER A 245 -15.42 6.41 16.93
N ILE A 246 -14.99 7.67 16.85
CA ILE A 246 -15.55 8.64 15.90
C ILE A 246 -15.45 8.17 14.44
N ASN A 247 -14.38 7.46 14.08
CA ASN A 247 -14.20 6.95 12.71
C ASN A 247 -15.21 5.86 12.37
N VAL A 248 -15.59 5.03 13.35
CA VAL A 248 -16.68 4.05 13.17
C VAL A 248 -18.00 4.79 13.00
N ARG A 249 -18.32 5.73 13.90
CA ARG A 249 -19.57 6.50 13.84
C ARG A 249 -19.74 7.23 12.51
N ILE A 250 -18.69 7.85 11.97
CA ILE A 250 -18.72 8.51 10.65
C ILE A 250 -19.19 7.56 9.56
N ILE A 251 -18.60 6.37 9.48
CA ILE A 251 -18.93 5.39 8.43
C ILE A 251 -20.35 4.87 8.64
N VAL A 252 -20.70 4.55 9.88
CA VAL A 252 -22.05 4.10 10.25
C VAL A 252 -23.11 5.14 9.92
N THR A 253 -22.91 6.43 10.24
CA THR A 253 -23.83 7.51 9.87
C THR A 253 -24.04 7.55 8.36
N ARG A 254 -22.97 7.47 7.57
CA ARG A 254 -23.06 7.50 6.10
C ARG A 254 -23.81 6.31 5.54
N LEU A 255 -23.67 5.13 6.15
CA LEU A 255 -24.43 3.93 5.77
C LEU A 255 -25.90 4.06 6.18
N LEU A 256 -26.19 4.52 7.39
CA LEU A 256 -27.57 4.80 7.85
C LEU A 256 -28.25 5.85 6.98
N ALA A 257 -27.52 6.85 6.50
CA ALA A 257 -28.01 7.85 5.57
C ALA A 257 -28.31 7.27 4.17
N GLN A 258 -27.75 6.14 3.78
CA GLN A 258 -28.12 5.49 2.51
C GLN A 258 -29.41 4.68 2.61
N LEU A 259 -29.90 4.38 3.83
CA LEU A 259 -31.09 3.56 4.01
C LEU A 259 -32.38 4.40 3.94
N PRO A 260 -33.43 3.90 3.25
CA PRO A 260 -34.72 4.60 3.17
C PRO A 260 -35.34 4.88 4.55
N ASN A 261 -36.09 5.97 4.68
CA ASN A 261 -36.87 6.33 5.88
C ASN A 261 -36.07 6.41 7.20
N ALA A 262 -34.75 6.64 7.15
CA ALA A 262 -33.95 6.76 8.36
C ALA A 262 -34.42 7.95 9.21
N ALA A 263 -34.58 7.77 10.53
CA ALA A 263 -34.86 8.87 11.46
C ALA A 263 -33.81 9.99 11.35
N LEU A 264 -32.56 9.61 11.05
CA LEU A 264 -31.44 10.49 10.76
C LEU A 264 -31.74 11.48 9.63
N HIS A 265 -32.36 11.05 8.52
CA HIS A 265 -32.70 11.94 7.40
C HIS A 265 -33.61 13.08 7.83
N ARG A 266 -34.66 12.77 8.58
CA ARG A 266 -35.60 13.78 9.08
C ARG A 266 -34.91 14.77 10.01
N ALA A 267 -34.02 14.29 10.87
CA ALA A 267 -33.24 15.13 11.77
C ALA A 267 -32.27 16.04 11.00
N LEU A 268 -31.54 15.50 10.02
CA LEU A 268 -30.62 16.24 9.16
C LEU A 268 -31.34 17.31 8.34
N LEU A 269 -32.46 16.97 7.71
CA LEU A 269 -33.26 17.94 6.94
C LEU A 269 -33.77 19.07 7.82
N SER A 270 -34.34 18.72 8.98
CA SER A 270 -34.82 19.73 9.94
C SER A 270 -33.69 20.67 10.35
N GLU A 271 -32.47 20.17 10.54
CA GLU A 271 -31.32 20.99 10.87
C GLU A 271 -30.87 21.86 9.69
N LEU A 272 -30.76 21.28 8.49
CA LEU A 272 -30.34 22.00 7.28
C LEU A 272 -31.31 23.13 6.93
N THR A 273 -32.62 22.95 7.11
CA THR A 273 -33.62 24.01 6.84
C THR A 273 -33.55 25.21 7.80
N ASN A 274 -32.86 25.08 8.94
CA ASN A 274 -32.55 26.22 9.80
C ASN A 274 -31.41 27.09 9.24
N HIS A 275 -30.62 26.53 8.33
CA HIS A 275 -29.40 27.15 7.79
C HIS A 275 -29.52 27.53 6.32
N LEU A 276 -30.35 26.83 5.54
CA LEU A 276 -30.55 27.04 4.11
C LEU A 276 -31.99 27.44 3.84
N GLN A 277 -32.18 28.59 3.22
CA GLN A 277 -33.50 29.11 2.86
C GLN A 277 -33.48 29.70 1.46
N ILE A 278 -34.58 29.51 0.72
CA ILE A 278 -34.78 30.17 -0.56
C ILE A 278 -35.64 31.41 -0.32
N GLU A 279 -35.03 32.58 -0.43
CA GLU A 279 -35.74 33.85 -0.33
C GLU A 279 -36.08 34.37 -1.73
N ARG A 280 -37.23 35.04 -1.84
CA ARG A 280 -37.61 35.77 -3.04
C ARG A 280 -37.39 37.26 -2.82
N LYS A 281 -36.37 37.82 -3.47
CA LYS A 281 -36.16 39.27 -3.54
C LYS A 281 -36.64 39.77 -4.88
N TRP A 282 -37.79 40.45 -4.87
CA TRP A 282 -38.50 40.92 -6.06
C TRP A 282 -38.84 39.76 -7.01
N LEU A 283 -38.19 39.72 -8.18
CA LEU A 283 -38.37 38.70 -9.22
C LEU A 283 -37.30 37.62 -9.22
N LYS A 284 -36.28 37.70 -8.34
CA LYS A 284 -35.18 36.74 -8.28
C LYS A 284 -35.23 35.94 -6.99
N ARG A 285 -35.04 34.62 -7.11
CA ARG A 285 -34.79 33.74 -5.97
C ARG A 285 -33.30 33.84 -5.59
N GLN A 286 -33.01 33.73 -4.31
CA GLN A 286 -31.64 33.69 -3.78
C GLN A 286 -31.57 32.61 -2.70
N LEU A 287 -30.50 31.81 -2.71
CA LEU A 287 -30.15 30.96 -1.59
C LEU A 287 -29.54 31.85 -0.49
N THR A 288 -30.28 32.01 0.61
CA THR A 288 -29.78 32.66 1.82
C THR A 288 -29.28 31.58 2.76
N MET A 289 -28.06 31.77 3.27
CA MET A 289 -27.41 30.81 4.16
C MET A 289 -27.04 31.48 5.47
N THR A 290 -27.48 30.91 6.58
CA THR A 290 -27.09 31.34 7.92
C THR A 290 -26.13 30.34 8.51
N LEU A 291 -24.87 30.73 8.69
CA LEU A 291 -23.88 29.82 9.26
C LEU A 291 -24.16 29.50 10.73
N PRO A 292 -23.93 28.25 11.17
CA PRO A 292 -24.05 27.89 12.57
C PRO A 292 -23.13 28.71 13.47
N LYS A 293 -23.61 29.08 14.66
CA LYS A 293 -22.83 29.91 15.60
C LYS A 293 -21.83 29.08 16.41
N TYR A 294 -22.23 27.86 16.79
CA TYR A 294 -21.48 26.93 17.62
C TYR A 294 -21.67 25.50 17.08
N PHE A 295 -20.70 24.63 17.36
CA PHE A 295 -20.80 23.21 17.08
C PHE A 295 -21.75 22.55 18.09
N ARG A 296 -22.67 21.70 17.62
CA ARG A 296 -23.66 21.03 18.49
C ARG A 296 -23.20 19.62 18.85
N GLU A 297 -23.44 19.21 20.09
CA GLU A 297 -23.10 17.85 20.57
C GLU A 297 -23.77 16.76 19.71
N GLN A 298 -25.04 16.96 19.32
CA GLN A 298 -25.75 16.04 18.44
C GLN A 298 -25.04 15.81 17.09
N TRP A 299 -24.28 16.79 16.58
CA TRP A 299 -23.54 16.61 15.35
C TRP A 299 -22.35 15.66 15.50
N HIS A 300 -21.78 15.57 16.70
CA HIS A 300 -20.76 14.58 17.01
C HIS A 300 -21.34 13.15 16.99
N GLU A 301 -22.59 12.99 17.43
CA GLU A 301 -23.33 11.72 17.28
C GLU A 301 -23.55 11.38 15.81
N TRP A 302 -23.84 12.39 14.98
CA TRP A 302 -23.97 12.26 13.53
C TRP A 302 -22.61 12.07 12.83
N GLY A 303 -21.51 11.97 13.55
CA GLY A 303 -20.17 11.81 12.97
C GLY A 303 -19.63 13.07 12.28
N ILE A 304 -20.24 14.23 12.48
CA ILE A 304 -19.67 15.49 11.99
C ILE A 304 -18.43 15.82 12.81
N ARG A 305 -17.35 16.20 12.14
CA ARG A 305 -16.12 16.65 12.79
C ARG A 305 -16.16 18.16 13.00
N GLU A 306 -15.76 18.59 14.19
CA GLU A 306 -15.62 20.00 14.53
C GLU A 306 -14.48 20.66 13.74
N GLN A 307 -13.41 19.91 13.46
CA GLN A 307 -12.34 20.36 12.59
C GLN A 307 -12.79 20.32 11.13
N SER A 308 -12.46 21.37 10.36
CA SER A 308 -12.76 21.41 8.93
C SER A 308 -12.17 20.19 8.20
N PRO A 309 -12.87 19.65 7.19
CA PRO A 309 -12.33 18.59 6.35
C PRO A 309 -10.95 18.95 5.78
N LEU A 310 -10.01 18.01 5.85
CA LEU A 310 -8.65 18.18 5.33
C LEU A 310 -8.68 18.51 3.83
N GLY A 311 -7.96 19.57 3.43
CA GLY A 311 -7.80 19.94 2.02
C GLY A 311 -8.76 21.01 1.48
N VAL A 312 -9.77 21.42 2.25
CA VAL A 312 -10.70 22.50 1.84
C VAL A 312 -10.40 23.77 2.63
N ARG A 313 -10.08 24.88 1.94
CA ARG A 313 -9.82 26.19 2.56
C ARG A 313 -11.13 26.89 2.97
N ILE A 314 -11.90 26.27 3.86
CA ILE A 314 -13.14 26.84 4.41
C ILE A 314 -13.09 26.94 5.93
N GLY A 315 -13.67 28.01 6.47
CA GLY A 315 -13.81 28.19 7.92
C GLY A 315 -14.69 27.10 8.54
N SER A 316 -14.45 26.78 9.82
CA SER A 316 -15.08 25.64 10.50
C SER A 316 -16.60 25.60 10.40
N LYS A 317 -17.27 26.77 10.49
CA LYS A 317 -18.74 26.87 10.38
C LYS A 317 -19.29 26.41 9.04
N MET A 318 -18.62 26.79 7.94
CA MET A 318 -18.94 26.27 6.61
C MET A 318 -18.61 24.79 6.52
N GLY A 319 -17.50 24.35 7.11
CA GLY A 319 -17.09 22.95 7.15
C GLY A 319 -18.13 22.04 7.83
N TRP A 320 -18.79 22.50 8.89
CA TRP A 320 -19.87 21.74 9.53
C TRP A 320 -21.09 21.60 8.63
N LEU A 321 -21.50 22.71 7.98
CA LEU A 321 -22.66 22.71 7.09
C LEU A 321 -22.44 21.84 5.85
N VAL A 322 -21.24 21.88 5.26
CA VAL A 322 -20.84 21.00 4.15
C VAL A 322 -20.97 19.52 4.53
N GLN A 323 -20.50 19.13 5.72
CA GLN A 323 -20.62 17.76 6.20
C GLN A 323 -22.09 17.35 6.41
N LEU A 324 -22.94 18.24 6.91
CA LEU A 324 -24.38 17.98 7.06
C LEU A 324 -25.08 17.81 5.71
N ILE A 325 -24.76 18.65 4.73
CA ILE A 325 -25.34 18.58 3.37
C ILE A 325 -24.97 17.25 2.70
N ALA A 326 -23.71 16.81 2.83
CA ALA A 326 -23.24 15.56 2.23
C ALA A 326 -23.94 14.30 2.78
N LEU A 327 -24.61 14.38 3.94
CA LEU A 327 -25.37 13.27 4.52
C LEU A 327 -26.82 13.18 4.02
N VAL A 328 -27.25 14.06 3.13
CA VAL A 328 -28.63 14.11 2.63
C VAL A 328 -28.64 13.98 1.10
N PRO A 329 -29.54 13.17 0.50
CA PRO A 329 -29.70 13.13 -0.95
C PRO A 329 -30.09 14.52 -1.49
N PRO A 330 -29.39 15.06 -2.51
CA PRO A 330 -29.72 16.33 -3.13
C PRO A 330 -31.20 16.50 -3.49
N SER A 331 -31.86 15.48 -4.04
CA SER A 331 -33.28 15.47 -4.39
C SER A 331 -34.18 15.72 -3.17
N THR A 332 -33.78 15.20 -2.01
CA THR A 332 -34.50 15.42 -0.76
C THR A 332 -34.33 16.85 -0.26
N LEU A 333 -33.13 17.41 -0.39
CA LEU A 333 -32.86 18.82 -0.07
C LEU A 333 -33.61 19.77 -1.02
N VAL A 334 -33.65 19.46 -2.31
CA VAL A 334 -34.42 20.18 -3.35
C VAL A 334 -35.91 20.23 -2.97
N ASN A 335 -36.48 19.08 -2.59
CA ASN A 335 -37.86 18.99 -2.12
C ASN A 335 -38.10 19.83 -0.86
N ALA A 336 -37.19 19.76 0.13
CA ALA A 336 -37.30 20.52 1.37
C ALA A 336 -37.21 22.04 1.15
N LEU A 337 -36.44 22.47 0.14
CA LEU A 337 -36.30 23.87 -0.24
C LEU A 337 -37.35 24.37 -1.25
N ALA A 338 -38.27 23.49 -1.68
CA ALA A 338 -39.33 23.77 -2.65
C ALA A 338 -38.81 24.41 -3.96
N VAL A 339 -37.69 23.89 -4.47
CA VAL A 339 -37.10 24.24 -5.77
C VAL A 339 -36.96 22.99 -6.63
N ASP A 340 -36.49 23.11 -7.87
CA ASP A 340 -35.98 21.97 -8.64
C ASP A 340 -34.44 21.89 -8.57
N ALA A 341 -33.87 20.79 -9.07
CA ALA A 341 -32.43 20.54 -8.99
C ALA A 341 -31.60 21.56 -9.80
N VAL A 342 -32.09 21.97 -10.97
CA VAL A 342 -31.39 22.95 -11.82
C VAL A 342 -31.40 24.32 -11.15
N ASP A 343 -32.54 24.71 -10.61
CA ASP A 343 -32.71 25.92 -9.82
C ASP A 343 -31.78 25.93 -8.60
N LEU A 344 -31.72 24.84 -7.82
CA LEU A 344 -30.82 24.73 -6.68
C LEU A 344 -29.36 24.92 -7.09
N LEU A 345 -28.91 24.23 -8.14
CA LEU A 345 -27.52 24.36 -8.63
C LEU A 345 -27.21 25.78 -9.10
N ASN A 346 -28.15 26.44 -9.77
CA ASN A 346 -27.99 27.84 -10.19
C ASN A 346 -27.91 28.79 -8.99
N LEU A 347 -28.76 28.58 -7.98
CA LEU A 347 -28.77 29.36 -6.74
C LEU A 347 -27.48 29.17 -5.94
N VAL A 348 -26.98 27.94 -5.84
CA VAL A 348 -25.71 27.62 -5.20
C VAL A 348 -24.53 28.27 -5.94
N ARG A 349 -24.49 28.18 -7.28
CA ARG A 349 -23.44 28.82 -8.11
C ARG A 349 -23.42 30.34 -7.97
N ALA A 350 -24.58 30.95 -7.73
CA ALA A 350 -24.70 32.39 -7.51
C ALA A 350 -24.37 32.82 -6.07
N SER A 351 -24.17 31.88 -5.14
CA SER A 351 -23.84 32.18 -3.74
C SER A 351 -22.34 32.44 -3.56
N GLU A 352 -21.98 33.15 -2.49
CA GLU A 352 -20.59 33.41 -2.12
C GLU A 352 -19.79 32.14 -1.75
N HIS A 353 -20.51 31.05 -1.49
CA HIS A 353 -19.98 29.76 -1.04
C HIS A 353 -20.22 28.64 -2.07
N ALA A 354 -20.25 29.00 -3.36
CA ALA A 354 -20.55 28.07 -4.45
C ALA A 354 -19.70 26.80 -4.43
N GLU A 355 -18.37 26.91 -4.37
CA GLU A 355 -17.45 25.77 -4.41
C GLU A 355 -17.70 24.75 -3.29
N PRO A 356 -17.67 25.12 -1.98
CA PRO A 356 -17.90 24.13 -0.92
C PRO A 356 -19.30 23.53 -0.94
N LEU A 357 -20.32 24.30 -1.32
CA LEU A 357 -21.69 23.77 -1.42
C LEU A 357 -21.86 22.81 -2.59
N LEU A 358 -21.25 23.08 -3.74
CA LEU A 358 -21.25 22.15 -4.87
C LEU A 358 -20.52 20.85 -4.52
N THR A 359 -19.37 20.93 -3.85
CA THR A 359 -18.66 19.73 -3.37
C THR A 359 -19.53 18.91 -2.42
N ALA A 360 -20.23 19.55 -1.49
CA ALA A 360 -21.13 18.87 -0.56
C ALA A 360 -22.30 18.16 -1.27
N LEU A 361 -22.91 18.83 -2.26
CA LEU A 361 -23.99 18.27 -3.06
C LEU A 361 -23.51 17.10 -3.92
N LEU A 362 -22.30 17.19 -4.47
CA LEU A 362 -21.69 16.09 -5.23
C LEU A 362 -21.39 14.88 -4.35
N GLU A 363 -20.83 15.09 -3.15
CA GLU A 363 -20.59 14.00 -2.20
C GLU A 363 -21.92 13.36 -1.75
N GLY A 364 -22.95 14.18 -1.52
CA GLY A 364 -24.31 13.70 -1.23
C GLY A 364 -24.90 12.88 -2.38
N ALA A 365 -24.79 13.36 -3.62
CA ALA A 365 -25.24 12.63 -4.82
C ALA A 365 -24.54 11.26 -4.95
N GLU A 366 -23.20 11.26 -4.88
CA GLU A 366 -22.40 10.03 -5.00
C GLU A 366 -22.75 9.03 -3.89
N GLN A 367 -22.89 9.50 -2.66
CA GLN A 367 -23.20 8.65 -1.51
C GLN A 367 -24.57 7.98 -1.64
N HIS A 368 -25.57 8.68 -2.16
CA HIS A 368 -26.96 8.19 -2.20
C HIS A 368 -27.39 7.62 -3.56
N GLN A 369 -26.51 7.67 -4.58
CA GLN A 369 -26.84 7.32 -5.98
C GLN A 369 -28.04 8.12 -6.52
N ASP A 370 -28.11 9.39 -6.15
CA ASP A 370 -29.13 10.37 -6.52
C ASP A 370 -28.62 11.30 -7.63
#